data_AF-A0A954MZQ0-F1
#
_entry.id   AF-A0A954MZQ0-F1
#
_cell.length_a   1.000
_cell.length_b   1.000
_cell.length_c   1.000
_cell.angle_alpha   90.00
_cell.angle_beta   90.00
_cell.angle_gamma   90.00
#
_symmetry.space_group_name_H-M   'P 1'
#
loop_
_entity.id
_entity.type
_entity.pdbx_description
1 polymer ?
#
loop_
_entity_poly.entity_id
_entity_poly.type
_entity_poly.pdbx_seq_one_letter_code
_entity_poly.pdbx_strand_id
1 'polypeptide(L)'
;MSSETIPTFHRGGGRNWGRVWRMILKESREILRDRRTILTLVLMPLLVYPLISIGFQKFLLTEGEKAKRPKIGLGFRNEDEARFVMRLIAVGEGQVSPNRGSVDNPAQPSLPPQEFEALVGEDIEKEVQLGKVDLGIFVESQDFKEISENEDVAVDLKLIAVKGADYATTAVSAVEKRLTFANARLLQERLRVLNVKQRPEPVATKFLLLKPEGGMSSGAVSLTSLIPVVLILMTITGGVYPAIDLTAGERERGTMEMLISSPVPRMDLLFSKFVAVVLIAVMTAVVNMASMVVTLMASGLGKILWGDTRFSVMTLVEVMGLLVLNACFFSAVLLSLTSFARSFKEAQAYLIPLMMISLAPGMMSLMPGIKLEGWLLIVPLMNISLLGRDLLQGMVDPGAAIVVVSFTALSAFAAISLAARLFGGEAVLYGSSIGWGEFLQRPKRERTAATMSAALLTLAMLFPLQFVSVNLLAQIGAISLGARLLVMGICSMCLFM
;
A
#
# COMPACT_ATOMS: atom_id res chain seq x y z
N MET A 1 -20.04 -3.71 80.29
CA MET A 1 -20.24 -3.01 79.01
C MET A 1 -18.96 -2.28 78.66
N SER A 2 -18.01 -2.98 78.05
CA SER A 2 -16.76 -2.44 77.52
C SER A 2 -16.94 -2.25 76.02
N SER A 3 -16.90 -0.99 75.58
CA SER A 3 -17.09 -0.55 74.20
C SER A 3 -16.05 -1.16 73.28
N GLU A 4 -16.49 -1.96 72.30
CA GLU A 4 -15.68 -2.35 71.16
C GLU A 4 -15.37 -1.10 70.31
N THR A 5 -14.10 -0.70 70.33
CA THR A 5 -13.55 0.25 69.37
C THR A 5 -13.40 -0.45 68.02
N ILE A 6 -14.33 -0.17 67.10
CA ILE A 6 -14.25 -0.54 65.68
C ILE A 6 -12.97 0.09 65.12
N PRO A 7 -12.04 -0.68 64.53
CA PRO A 7 -10.85 -0.10 63.91
C PRO A 7 -11.28 0.67 62.66
N THR A 8 -11.10 1.98 62.70
CA THR A 8 -11.26 2.89 61.57
C THR A 8 -10.20 2.56 60.52
N PHE A 9 -10.61 1.95 59.41
CA PHE A 9 -9.73 1.76 58.25
C PHE A 9 -9.28 3.14 57.77
N HIS A 10 -7.99 3.44 57.99
CA HIS A 10 -7.35 4.61 57.41
C HIS A 10 -7.51 4.61 55.89
N ARG A 11 -8.31 5.55 55.38
CA ARG A 11 -8.32 6.00 53.98
C ARG A 11 -6.99 6.71 53.67
N GLY A 12 -5.94 5.93 53.46
CA GLY A 12 -4.75 6.39 52.74
C GLY A 12 -5.02 6.31 51.24
N GLY A 13 -5.58 7.37 50.66
CA GLY A 13 -5.95 7.50 49.24
C GLY A 13 -4.79 7.60 48.26
N GLY A 14 -3.70 6.86 48.47
CA GLY A 14 -2.63 6.70 47.49
C GLY A 14 -2.89 5.46 46.64
N ARG A 15 -2.94 5.61 45.31
CA ARG A 15 -2.94 4.46 44.39
C ARG A 15 -1.75 3.59 44.73
N ASN A 16 -1.99 2.39 45.27
CA ASN A 16 -0.94 1.47 45.65
C ASN A 16 -0.35 0.88 44.35
N TRP A 17 0.66 1.54 43.80
CA TRP A 17 1.33 1.16 42.54
C TRP A 17 1.82 -0.30 42.56
N GLY A 18 2.22 -0.83 43.72
CA GLY A 18 2.60 -2.23 43.86
C GLY A 18 1.43 -3.20 43.68
N ARG A 19 0.19 -2.78 43.93
CA ARG A 19 -1.02 -3.57 43.62
C ARG A 19 -1.30 -3.55 42.11
N VAL A 20 -1.29 -2.38 41.49
CA VAL A 20 -1.53 -2.21 40.03
C VAL A 20 -0.49 -2.99 39.23
N TRP A 21 0.78 -2.91 39.61
CA TRP A 21 1.86 -3.67 38.97
C TRP A 21 1.66 -5.19 39.07
N ARG A 22 1.26 -5.70 40.23
CA ARG A 22 0.94 -7.13 40.40
C ARG A 22 -0.25 -7.56 39.55
N MET A 23 -1.25 -6.70 39.37
CA MET A 23 -2.37 -6.96 38.44
C MET A 23 -1.87 -7.03 37.01
N ILE A 24 -1.10 -6.04 36.54
CA ILE A 24 -0.50 -6.05 35.19
C ILE A 24 0.28 -7.35 34.94
N LEU A 25 1.13 -7.74 35.89
CA LEU A 25 1.92 -8.97 35.77
C LEU A 25 1.05 -10.23 35.76
N LYS A 26 -0.02 -10.27 36.57
CA LYS A 26 -0.98 -11.37 36.59
C LYS A 26 -1.65 -11.51 35.22
N GLU A 27 -2.27 -10.43 34.72
CA GLU A 27 -2.98 -10.41 33.43
C GLU A 27 -2.04 -10.78 32.27
N SER A 28 -0.84 -10.17 32.22
CA SER A 28 0.14 -10.44 31.15
C SER A 28 0.62 -11.90 31.18
N ARG A 29 0.89 -12.45 32.37
CA ARG A 29 1.33 -13.83 32.55
C ARG A 29 0.24 -14.84 32.21
N GLU A 30 -1.02 -14.52 32.48
CA GLU A 30 -2.15 -15.38 32.15
C GLU A 30 -2.27 -15.56 30.63
N ILE A 31 -2.13 -14.47 29.88
CA ILE A 31 -2.22 -14.51 28.41
C ILE A 31 -0.99 -15.18 27.79
N LEU A 32 0.21 -14.88 28.30
CA LEU A 32 1.45 -15.52 27.86
C LEU A 32 1.54 -17.00 28.26
N ARG A 33 0.60 -17.55 29.02
CA ARG A 33 0.53 -19.00 29.29
C ARG A 33 -0.30 -19.73 28.25
N ASP A 34 -1.14 -19.03 27.51
CA ASP A 34 -1.92 -19.64 26.43
C ASP A 34 -1.03 -19.88 25.21
N ARG A 35 -0.72 -21.16 24.97
CA ARG A 35 0.09 -21.63 23.84
C ARG A 35 -0.54 -21.24 22.50
N ARG A 36 -1.87 -21.23 22.42
CA ARG A 36 -2.57 -20.87 21.19
C ARG A 36 -2.33 -19.41 20.86
N THR A 37 -2.45 -18.55 21.86
CA THR A 37 -2.18 -17.12 21.73
C THR A 37 -0.71 -16.86 21.36
N ILE A 38 0.27 -17.46 22.04
CA ILE A 38 1.68 -17.28 21.65
C ILE A 38 1.94 -17.77 20.22
N LEU A 39 1.38 -18.94 19.86
CA LEU A 39 1.56 -19.49 18.53
C LEU A 39 1.01 -18.54 17.47
N THR A 40 -0.20 -18.01 17.63
CA THR A 40 -0.76 -17.08 16.64
C THR A 40 0.01 -15.76 16.59
N LEU A 41 0.46 -15.24 17.74
CA LEU A 41 1.23 -13.99 17.82
C LEU A 41 2.60 -14.08 17.12
N VAL A 42 3.27 -15.23 17.20
CA VAL A 42 4.63 -15.41 16.65
C VAL A 42 4.63 -16.04 15.26
N LEU A 43 3.75 -17.02 15.03
CA LEU A 43 3.72 -17.79 13.78
C LEU A 43 3.16 -16.96 12.61
N MET A 44 2.10 -16.18 12.85
CA MET A 44 1.46 -15.41 11.76
C MET A 44 2.43 -14.43 11.10
N PRO A 45 3.18 -13.60 11.84
CA PRO A 45 4.15 -12.69 11.24
C PRO A 45 5.25 -13.43 10.50
N LEU A 46 5.77 -14.50 11.11
CA LEU A 46 6.84 -15.31 10.56
C LEU A 46 6.43 -15.98 9.23
N LEU A 47 5.15 -16.25 9.03
CA LEU A 47 4.60 -16.85 7.80
C LEU A 47 4.22 -15.78 6.78
N VAL A 48 3.59 -14.70 7.22
CA VAL A 48 2.98 -13.70 6.32
C VAL A 48 4.03 -12.90 5.56
N TYR A 49 5.13 -12.46 6.19
CA TYR A 49 6.15 -11.70 5.47
C TYR A 49 6.84 -12.52 4.36
N PRO A 50 7.30 -13.77 4.61
CA PRO A 50 7.81 -14.62 3.54
C PRO A 50 6.79 -14.89 2.45
N LEU A 51 5.52 -15.14 2.80
CA LEU A 51 4.47 -15.40 1.83
C LEU A 51 4.24 -14.21 0.90
N ILE A 52 4.17 -12.99 1.46
CA ILE A 52 4.07 -11.75 0.69
C ILE A 52 5.32 -11.55 -0.17
N SER A 53 6.52 -11.80 0.38
CA SER A 53 7.77 -11.68 -0.36
C SER A 53 7.84 -12.64 -1.54
N ILE A 54 7.43 -13.90 -1.38
CA ILE A 54 7.38 -14.90 -2.46
C ILE A 54 6.31 -14.50 -3.49
N GLY A 55 5.12 -14.14 -3.04
CA GLY A 55 4.04 -13.68 -3.92
C GLY A 55 4.48 -12.48 -4.76
N PHE A 56 5.21 -11.56 -4.15
CA PHE A 56 5.74 -10.40 -4.84
C PHE A 56 6.92 -10.72 -5.77
N GLN A 57 7.87 -11.55 -5.36
CA GLN A 57 8.94 -11.99 -6.25
C GLN A 57 8.34 -12.66 -7.50
N LYS A 58 7.33 -13.51 -7.33
CA LYS A 58 6.59 -14.09 -8.46
C LYS A 58 5.91 -13.01 -9.29
N PHE A 59 5.22 -12.06 -8.67
CA PHE A 59 4.61 -10.93 -9.37
C PHE A 59 5.63 -10.11 -10.17
N LEU A 60 6.81 -9.80 -9.61
CA LEU A 60 7.89 -9.11 -10.31
C LEU A 60 8.47 -9.95 -11.45
N LEU A 61 8.60 -11.26 -11.27
CA LEU A 61 9.06 -12.14 -12.33
C LEU A 61 8.04 -12.21 -13.45
N THR A 62 6.74 -12.25 -13.14
CA THR A 62 5.65 -12.28 -14.14
C THR A 62 5.46 -10.93 -14.83
N GLU A 63 5.48 -9.80 -14.11
CA GLU A 63 5.46 -8.46 -14.71
C GLU A 63 6.76 -8.15 -15.44
N GLY A 64 7.89 -8.64 -14.94
CA GLY A 64 9.19 -8.60 -15.61
C GLY A 64 9.25 -9.49 -16.85
N GLU A 65 8.47 -10.57 -16.91
CA GLU A 65 8.27 -11.39 -18.11
C GLU A 65 7.26 -10.77 -19.07
N LYS A 66 6.22 -10.07 -18.60
CA LYS A 66 5.38 -9.21 -19.46
C LYS A 66 6.16 -8.01 -19.99
N ALA A 67 7.13 -7.51 -19.22
CA ALA A 67 8.09 -6.49 -19.60
C ALA A 67 9.35 -7.06 -20.27
N LYS A 68 9.46 -8.39 -20.46
CA LYS A 68 10.40 -8.97 -21.42
C LYS A 68 9.84 -8.68 -22.81
N ARG A 69 10.16 -7.45 -23.22
CA ARG A 69 10.23 -6.93 -24.59
C ARG A 69 8.92 -7.10 -25.37
N PRO A 70 7.95 -6.15 -25.26
CA PRO A 70 7.22 -5.85 -26.48
C PRO A 70 8.31 -5.43 -27.48
N LYS A 71 8.58 -6.28 -28.48
CA LYS A 71 9.35 -5.86 -29.63
C LYS A 71 8.67 -4.60 -30.14
N ILE A 72 9.39 -3.49 -30.22
CA ILE A 72 8.78 -2.26 -30.73
C ILE A 72 8.55 -2.49 -32.21
N GLY A 73 7.27 -2.53 -32.61
CA GLY A 73 6.86 -2.70 -33.99
C GLY A 73 7.10 -1.39 -34.75
N LEU A 74 8.08 -1.37 -35.64
CA LEU A 74 8.38 -0.26 -36.54
C LEU A 74 7.78 -0.54 -37.91
N GLY A 75 6.89 0.33 -38.39
CA GLY A 75 6.23 0.21 -39.68
C GLY A 75 6.97 0.95 -40.79
N PHE A 76 7.19 0.29 -41.92
CA PHE A 76 7.88 0.85 -43.09
C PHE A 76 7.09 0.59 -44.38
N ARG A 77 7.23 1.45 -45.40
CA ARG A 77 6.53 1.24 -46.68
C ARG A 77 7.09 0.04 -47.43
N ASN A 78 8.42 -0.06 -47.48
CA ASN A 78 9.16 -1.05 -48.26
C ASN A 78 10.28 -1.67 -47.42
N GLU A 79 10.75 -2.87 -47.79
CA GLU A 79 11.90 -3.52 -47.15
C GLU A 79 13.20 -2.69 -47.20
N ASP A 80 13.38 -1.88 -48.25
CA ASP A 80 14.57 -1.03 -48.39
C ASP A 80 14.63 0.06 -47.32
N GLU A 81 13.50 0.71 -47.01
CA GLU A 81 13.40 1.69 -45.93
C GLU A 81 13.66 1.03 -44.58
N ALA A 82 13.06 -0.14 -44.35
CA ALA A 82 13.26 -0.92 -43.13
C ALA A 82 14.75 -1.28 -42.93
N ARG A 83 15.41 -1.79 -43.97
CA ARG A 83 16.84 -2.15 -43.93
C ARG A 83 17.73 -0.93 -43.66
N PHE A 84 17.42 0.20 -44.28
CA PHE A 84 18.19 1.43 -44.11
C PHE A 84 18.08 2.00 -42.68
N VAL A 85 16.86 2.18 -42.18
CA VAL A 85 16.61 2.75 -40.85
C VAL A 85 17.11 1.82 -39.74
N MET A 86 16.91 0.50 -39.88
CA MET A 86 17.42 -0.47 -38.92
C MET A 86 18.95 -0.48 -38.85
N ARG A 87 19.64 -0.20 -39.97
CA ARG A 87 21.10 -0.03 -39.98
C ARG A 87 21.53 1.23 -39.23
N LEU A 88 20.83 2.36 -39.41
CA LEU A 88 21.09 3.59 -38.65
C LEU A 88 20.88 3.38 -37.14
N ILE A 89 19.80 2.68 -36.77
CA ILE A 89 19.55 2.28 -35.38
C ILE A 89 20.69 1.43 -34.83
N ALA A 90 21.16 0.44 -35.58
CA ALA A 90 22.26 -0.43 -35.18
C ALA A 90 23.61 0.31 -35.04
N VAL A 91 23.87 1.31 -35.90
CA VAL A 91 25.02 2.23 -35.77
C VAL A 91 24.90 3.05 -34.50
N GLY A 92 23.71 3.55 -34.16
CA GLY A 92 23.43 4.24 -32.90
C GLY A 92 23.64 3.36 -31.66
N GLU A 93 23.30 2.06 -31.74
CA GLU A 93 23.55 1.09 -30.66
C GLU A 93 25.01 0.65 -30.55
N GLY A 94 25.81 0.87 -31.60
CA GLY A 94 27.23 0.50 -31.63
C GLY A 94 27.48 -0.95 -32.02
N GLN A 95 26.50 -1.58 -32.65
CA GLN A 95 26.56 -2.97 -33.09
C GLN A 95 27.16 -3.12 -34.49
N VAL A 96 27.16 -2.05 -35.29
CA VAL A 96 27.63 -2.06 -36.68
C VAL A 96 28.58 -0.88 -36.89
N SER A 97 29.86 -1.16 -37.19
CA SER A 97 30.76 -0.16 -37.76
C SER A 97 30.46 0.02 -39.25
N PRO A 98 30.52 1.26 -39.78
CA PRO A 98 30.25 1.54 -41.18
C PRO A 98 31.21 0.81 -42.16
N ASN A 99 32.35 0.29 -41.69
CA ASN A 99 33.24 -0.56 -42.49
C ASN A 99 33.76 -1.78 -41.68
N ARG A 100 33.83 -2.96 -42.32
CA ARG A 100 34.04 -4.28 -41.68
C ARG A 100 35.50 -4.57 -41.29
N GLY A 101 35.69 -5.15 -40.09
CA GLY A 101 36.83 -6.00 -39.71
C GLY A 101 37.88 -5.32 -38.81
N SER A 102 38.18 -5.95 -37.66
CA SER A 102 39.05 -5.49 -36.54
C SER A 102 38.44 -4.37 -35.68
N VAL A 103 37.92 -4.68 -34.48
CA VAL A 103 38.64 -4.94 -33.21
C VAL A 103 39.37 -3.69 -32.71
N ASP A 104 39.03 -3.33 -31.48
CA ASP A 104 39.58 -2.27 -30.63
C ASP A 104 39.16 -0.82 -30.92
N ASN A 105 38.00 -0.45 -30.38
CA ASN A 105 37.78 0.91 -29.91
C ASN A 105 37.17 0.86 -28.50
N PRO A 106 37.79 1.52 -27.49
CA PRO A 106 37.38 1.37 -26.10
C PRO A 106 35.98 1.97 -25.87
N ALA A 107 35.14 1.16 -25.22
CA ALA A 107 33.88 1.49 -24.55
C ALA A 107 33.35 2.92 -24.77
N GLN A 108 32.71 3.15 -25.92
CA GLN A 108 31.76 4.25 -26.05
C GLN A 108 30.45 3.86 -25.34
N PRO A 109 29.72 4.81 -24.75
CA PRO A 109 28.44 4.53 -24.12
C PRO A 109 27.47 3.93 -25.15
N SER A 110 27.21 2.63 -25.04
CA SER A 110 26.21 1.92 -25.82
C SER A 110 24.87 2.05 -25.12
N LEU A 111 23.84 2.50 -25.84
CA LEU A 111 22.46 2.40 -25.36
C LEU A 111 22.13 0.93 -25.05
N PRO A 112 21.31 0.65 -24.03
CA PRO A 112 20.88 -0.72 -23.75
C PRO A 112 20.19 -1.31 -24.99
N PRO A 113 20.54 -2.53 -25.41
CA PRO A 113 20.00 -3.13 -26.63
C PRO A 113 18.48 -3.28 -26.51
N GLN A 114 17.77 -2.81 -27.52
CA GLN A 114 16.31 -2.90 -27.61
C GLN A 114 15.95 -3.60 -28.91
N GLU A 115 15.09 -4.61 -28.83
CA GLU A 115 14.67 -5.36 -30.01
C GLU A 115 13.56 -4.60 -30.73
N PHE A 116 13.86 -4.16 -31.96
CA PHE A 116 12.89 -3.60 -32.88
C PHE A 116 12.47 -4.67 -33.88
N GLU A 117 11.17 -4.76 -34.15
CA GLU A 117 10.61 -5.62 -35.19
C GLU A 117 10.16 -4.75 -36.35
N ALA A 118 10.75 -4.97 -37.53
CA ALA A 118 10.37 -4.25 -38.73
C ALA A 118 9.15 -4.93 -39.36
N LEU A 119 8.06 -4.18 -39.51
CA LEU A 119 6.82 -4.58 -40.16
C LEU A 119 6.68 -3.75 -41.45
N VAL A 120 6.46 -4.43 -42.58
CA VAL A 120 6.30 -3.80 -43.88
C VAL A 120 4.85 -3.94 -44.31
N GLY A 121 4.23 -2.82 -44.70
CA GLY A 121 2.80 -2.77 -45.02
C GLY A 121 2.47 -1.68 -46.03
N GLU A 122 1.39 -1.87 -46.79
CA GLU A 122 0.96 -0.93 -47.85
C GLU A 122 0.40 0.39 -47.29
N ASP A 123 -0.20 0.35 -46.09
CA ASP A 123 -0.85 1.51 -45.44
C ASP A 123 -0.47 1.61 -43.96
N ILE A 124 0.79 1.99 -43.70
CA ILE A 124 1.36 2.14 -42.35
C ILE A 124 0.58 3.14 -41.50
N GLU A 125 -0.02 4.17 -42.10
CA GLU A 125 -0.80 5.16 -41.36
C GLU A 125 -2.05 4.52 -40.72
N LYS A 126 -2.77 3.68 -41.46
CA LYS A 126 -3.90 2.91 -40.90
C LYS A 126 -3.44 1.87 -39.89
N GLU A 127 -2.30 1.22 -40.12
CA GLU A 127 -1.78 0.20 -39.19
C GLU A 127 -1.34 0.79 -37.85
N VAL A 128 -0.77 1.99 -37.85
CA VAL A 128 -0.46 2.77 -36.64
C VAL A 128 -1.74 3.20 -35.92
N GLN A 129 -2.78 3.64 -36.64
CA GLN A 129 -4.08 3.99 -36.05
C GLN A 129 -4.81 2.79 -35.42
N LEU A 130 -4.66 1.60 -36.01
CA LEU A 130 -5.24 0.35 -35.49
C LEU A 130 -4.40 -0.28 -34.36
N GLY A 131 -3.25 0.29 -34.02
CA GLY A 131 -2.35 -0.22 -32.98
C GLY A 131 -1.66 -1.53 -33.35
N LYS A 132 -1.54 -1.86 -34.63
CA LYS A 132 -0.77 -3.02 -35.12
C LYS A 132 0.73 -2.74 -35.16
N VAL A 133 1.10 -1.46 -35.27
CA VAL A 133 2.46 -0.93 -35.34
C VAL A 133 2.57 0.20 -34.32
N ASP A 134 3.66 0.24 -33.56
CA ASP A 134 3.87 1.24 -32.50
C ASP A 134 4.33 2.60 -33.05
N LEU A 135 5.11 2.58 -34.14
CA LEU A 135 5.65 3.78 -34.80
C LEU A 135 5.80 3.56 -36.31
N GLY A 136 5.20 4.43 -37.12
CA GLY A 136 5.43 4.48 -38.56
C GLY A 136 6.63 5.37 -38.88
N ILE A 137 7.55 4.90 -39.72
CA ILE A 137 8.73 5.65 -40.16
C ILE A 137 8.75 5.75 -41.68
N PHE A 138 8.92 6.97 -42.19
CA PHE A 138 9.01 7.24 -43.62
C PHE A 138 10.31 7.96 -43.96
N VAL A 139 10.98 7.51 -45.01
CA VAL A 139 12.17 8.16 -45.56
C VAL A 139 11.70 9.12 -46.68
N GLU A 140 11.97 10.42 -46.55
CA GLU A 140 11.51 11.42 -47.53
C GLU A 140 12.51 11.62 -48.69
N SER A 141 13.80 11.34 -48.47
CA SER A 141 14.83 11.43 -49.51
C SER A 141 14.77 10.24 -50.48
N GLN A 142 14.93 10.47 -51.80
CA GLN A 142 14.93 9.41 -52.82
C GLN A 142 16.28 8.66 -52.93
N ASP A 143 17.37 9.25 -52.42
CA ASP A 143 18.75 8.77 -52.57
C ASP A 143 19.33 8.20 -51.26
N PHE A 144 18.68 7.20 -50.66
CA PHE A 144 19.11 6.59 -49.38
C PHE A 144 19.76 5.19 -49.53
N LYS A 145 20.02 4.76 -50.77
CA LYS A 145 20.37 3.36 -51.06
C LYS A 145 21.73 2.93 -50.51
N GLU A 146 22.69 3.84 -50.40
CA GLU A 146 24.02 3.55 -49.83
C GLU A 146 24.56 4.71 -48.98
N ILE A 147 25.07 4.39 -47.79
CA ILE A 147 25.81 5.33 -46.95
C ILE A 147 27.28 5.25 -47.41
N SER A 148 27.69 6.14 -48.30
CA SER A 148 29.09 6.27 -48.73
C SER A 148 29.84 7.29 -47.86
N GLU A 149 31.12 7.03 -47.58
CA GLU A 149 32.00 7.97 -46.87
C GLU A 149 32.22 9.27 -47.63
N ASN A 150 32.05 9.25 -48.97
CA ASN A 150 32.37 10.37 -49.86
C ASN A 150 31.14 11.14 -50.38
N GLU A 151 29.92 10.76 -49.98
CA GLU A 151 28.70 11.44 -50.44
C GLU A 151 27.93 12.06 -49.26
N ASP A 152 27.41 13.26 -49.48
CA ASP A 152 26.56 13.98 -48.54
C ASP A 152 25.18 13.33 -48.46
N VAL A 153 25.07 12.28 -47.64
CA VAL A 153 23.80 11.64 -47.32
C VAL A 153 23.06 12.48 -46.28
N ALA A 154 22.16 13.34 -46.73
CA ALA A 154 21.16 14.02 -45.91
C ALA A 154 19.80 13.34 -46.10
N VAL A 155 19.25 12.79 -45.02
CA VAL A 155 18.00 12.03 -45.05
C VAL A 155 17.03 12.59 -44.03
N ASP A 156 15.89 13.06 -44.51
CA ASP A 156 14.78 13.48 -43.67
C ASP A 156 13.86 12.29 -43.39
N LEU A 157 13.55 12.10 -42.10
CA LEU A 157 12.68 11.03 -41.61
C LEU A 157 11.41 11.62 -41.02
N LYS A 158 10.25 11.12 -41.47
CA LYS A 158 8.94 11.47 -40.90
C LYS A 158 8.46 10.35 -39.99
N LEU A 159 8.24 10.69 -38.72
CA LEU A 159 7.75 9.77 -37.68
C LEU A 159 6.24 9.98 -37.46
N ILE A 160 5.45 8.90 -37.49
CA ILE A 160 4.00 8.93 -37.27
C ILE A 160 3.64 8.04 -36.08
N ALA A 161 3.04 8.65 -35.05
CA ALA A 161 2.66 8.00 -33.80
C ALA A 161 1.27 8.47 -33.32
N VAL A 162 0.54 7.61 -32.60
CA VAL A 162 -0.76 7.96 -32.01
C VAL A 162 -0.56 8.79 -30.73
N LYS A 163 -1.19 9.96 -30.66
CA LYS A 163 -1.13 10.85 -29.50
C LYS A 163 -1.86 10.22 -28.30
N GLY A 164 -1.17 10.07 -27.18
CA GLY A 164 -1.74 9.56 -25.92
C GLY A 164 -1.57 8.06 -25.66
N ALA A 165 -0.84 7.34 -26.52
CA ALA A 165 -0.45 5.95 -26.28
C ALA A 165 0.97 5.89 -25.67
N ASP A 166 1.11 5.27 -24.48
CA ASP A 166 2.38 5.17 -23.75
C ASP A 166 3.46 4.38 -24.50
N TYR A 167 3.07 3.40 -25.31
CA TYR A 167 3.99 2.61 -26.14
C TYR A 167 4.54 3.44 -27.31
N ALA A 168 3.73 4.31 -27.90
CA ALA A 168 4.12 5.15 -29.04
C ALA A 168 5.11 6.26 -28.61
N THR A 169 4.89 6.88 -27.45
CA THR A 169 5.83 7.88 -26.89
C THR A 169 7.17 7.24 -26.51
N THR A 170 7.14 6.01 -26.00
CA THR A 170 8.34 5.21 -25.72
C THR A 170 9.09 4.85 -27.00
N ALA A 171 8.38 4.44 -28.06
CA ALA A 171 8.97 4.11 -29.36
C ALA A 171 9.64 5.32 -30.03
N VAL A 172 8.97 6.48 -30.06
CA VAL A 172 9.55 7.73 -30.60
C VAL A 172 10.82 8.11 -29.85
N SER A 173 10.77 8.15 -28.51
CA SER A 173 11.94 8.49 -27.70
C SER A 173 13.11 7.50 -27.90
N ALA A 174 12.80 6.21 -28.07
CA ALA A 174 13.79 5.17 -28.30
C ALA A 174 14.49 5.30 -29.66
N VAL A 175 13.74 5.62 -30.72
CA VAL A 175 14.26 5.80 -32.08
C VAL A 175 15.03 7.12 -32.22
N GLU A 176 14.50 8.24 -31.73
CA GLU A 176 15.17 9.55 -31.80
C GLU A 176 16.54 9.55 -31.12
N LYS A 177 16.64 8.95 -29.92
CA LYS A 177 17.92 8.82 -29.22
C LYS A 177 18.93 8.08 -30.07
N ARG A 178 18.55 6.93 -30.65
CA ARG A 178 19.44 6.09 -31.46
C ARG A 178 19.90 6.80 -32.73
N LEU A 179 18.99 7.49 -33.41
CA LEU A 179 19.33 8.31 -34.58
C LEU A 179 20.29 9.45 -34.21
N THR A 180 20.10 10.08 -33.06
CA THR A 180 21.02 11.11 -32.56
C THR A 180 22.43 10.56 -32.31
N PHE A 181 22.52 9.39 -31.68
CA PHE A 181 23.81 8.70 -31.48
C PHE A 181 24.44 8.24 -32.81
N ALA A 182 23.63 7.77 -33.76
CA ALA A 182 24.10 7.40 -35.10
C ALA A 182 24.67 8.62 -35.84
N ASN A 183 23.97 9.75 -35.82
CA ASN A 183 24.42 11.01 -36.43
C ASN A 183 25.74 11.48 -35.82
N ALA A 184 25.88 11.44 -34.50
CA ALA A 184 27.13 11.81 -33.82
C ALA A 184 28.30 10.92 -34.25
N ARG A 185 28.08 9.61 -34.38
CA ARG A 185 29.11 8.65 -34.82
C ARG A 185 29.50 8.82 -36.29
N LEU A 186 28.51 8.93 -37.17
CA LEU A 186 28.76 9.13 -38.61
C LEU A 186 29.50 10.45 -38.85
N LEU A 187 29.14 11.51 -38.12
CA LEU A 187 29.85 12.78 -38.14
C LEU A 187 31.30 12.63 -37.64
N GLN A 188 31.51 11.91 -36.54
CA GLN A 188 32.84 11.68 -35.98
C GLN A 188 33.75 10.90 -36.95
N GLU A 189 33.25 9.86 -37.62
CA GLU A 189 34.02 9.13 -38.64
C GLU A 189 34.35 10.01 -39.85
N ARG A 190 33.41 10.85 -40.32
CA ARG A 190 33.68 11.81 -41.40
C ARG A 190 34.76 12.84 -41.02
N LEU A 191 34.71 13.37 -39.81
CA LEU A 191 35.75 14.28 -39.30
C LEU A 191 37.12 13.59 -39.24
N ARG A 192 37.15 12.28 -38.95
CA ARG A 192 38.38 11.47 -38.98
C ARG A 192 38.96 11.35 -40.39
N VAL A 193 38.12 11.06 -41.40
CA VAL A 193 38.53 10.97 -42.81
C VAL A 193 39.03 12.32 -43.34
N LEU A 194 38.35 13.42 -42.99
CA LEU A 194 38.73 14.78 -43.41
C LEU A 194 39.93 15.36 -42.63
N ASN A 195 40.53 14.59 -41.71
CA ASN A 195 41.69 14.97 -40.88
C ASN A 195 41.48 16.29 -40.10
N VAL A 196 40.23 16.60 -39.76
CA VAL A 196 39.86 17.80 -38.98
C VAL A 196 39.88 17.44 -37.50
N LYS A 197 40.82 18.04 -36.75
CA LYS A 197 40.92 17.83 -35.30
C LYS A 197 39.94 18.73 -34.54
N GLN A 198 38.70 18.30 -34.39
CA GLN A 198 37.77 18.82 -33.39
C GLN A 198 37.44 17.76 -32.34
N ARG A 199 37.04 18.20 -31.14
CA ARG A 199 36.54 17.27 -30.10
C ARG A 199 35.21 16.65 -30.57
N PRO A 200 34.99 15.33 -30.37
CA PRO A 200 33.75 14.65 -30.78
C PRO A 200 32.48 15.20 -30.14
N GLU A 201 32.58 15.84 -28.97
CA GLU A 201 31.46 16.45 -28.26
C GLU A 201 31.79 17.93 -27.97
N PRO A 202 31.23 18.90 -28.73
CA PRO A 202 31.44 20.33 -28.44
C PRO A 202 30.72 20.80 -27.17
N VAL A 203 29.73 20.04 -26.68
CA VAL A 203 29.01 20.33 -25.43
C VAL A 203 28.87 19.05 -24.61
N ALA A 204 29.57 18.99 -23.48
CA ALA A 204 29.38 17.94 -22.47
C ALA A 204 28.29 18.38 -21.49
N THR A 205 27.17 17.66 -21.45
CA THR A 205 26.11 17.88 -20.46
C THR A 205 26.39 17.06 -19.21
N LYS A 206 26.36 17.72 -18.05
CA LYS A 206 26.46 17.08 -16.74
C LYS A 206 25.05 16.95 -16.19
N PHE A 207 24.52 15.74 -16.15
CA PHE A 207 23.21 15.48 -15.57
C PHE A 207 23.31 15.55 -14.04
N LEU A 208 22.76 16.62 -13.47
CA LEU A 208 22.44 16.65 -12.05
C LEU A 208 21.08 15.95 -11.91
N LEU A 209 21.07 14.75 -11.31
CA LEU A 209 19.82 14.08 -10.94
C LEU A 209 19.18 14.86 -9.80
N LEU A 210 18.25 15.75 -10.16
CA LEU A 210 17.33 16.35 -9.20
C LEU A 210 16.21 15.35 -8.93
N LYS A 211 15.90 15.15 -7.63
CA LYS A 211 14.70 14.41 -7.20
C LYS A 211 13.50 14.98 -7.94
N PRO A 212 12.62 14.15 -8.53
CA PRO A 212 11.46 14.65 -9.24
C PRO A 212 10.56 15.38 -8.23
N GLU A 213 10.33 16.67 -8.43
CA GLU A 213 9.19 17.34 -7.85
C GLU A 213 7.93 16.80 -8.53
N GLY A 214 7.17 16.00 -7.78
CA GLY A 214 5.95 15.37 -8.28
C GLY A 214 6.19 13.92 -8.72
N GLY A 215 5.78 12.99 -7.86
CA GLY A 215 5.90 11.56 -8.09
C GLY A 215 5.10 11.09 -9.30
N MET A 216 5.80 10.87 -10.41
CA MET A 216 5.41 9.89 -11.40
C MET A 216 6.42 8.74 -11.34
N SER A 217 6.30 7.95 -10.28
CA SER A 217 6.69 6.55 -10.36
C SER A 217 5.56 5.86 -11.12
N SER A 218 5.90 5.12 -12.17
CA SER A 218 5.00 4.27 -12.94
C SER A 218 3.98 3.56 -12.05
N GLY A 219 2.78 3.28 -12.56
CA GLY A 219 1.63 2.66 -11.85
C GLY A 219 1.85 1.30 -11.17
N ALA A 220 3.10 0.91 -10.89
CA ALA A 220 3.44 -0.11 -9.93
C ALA A 220 3.12 0.40 -8.51
N VAL A 221 2.21 -0.32 -7.85
CA VAL A 221 2.04 -0.26 -6.39
C VAL A 221 3.43 -0.31 -5.74
N SER A 222 3.85 0.78 -5.10
CA SER A 222 5.18 0.81 -4.46
C SER A 222 5.16 -0.14 -3.27
N LEU A 223 5.93 -1.23 -3.27
CA LEU A 223 5.84 -2.21 -2.17
C LEU A 223 6.30 -1.67 -0.84
N THR A 224 7.09 -0.62 -0.86
CA THR A 224 7.43 0.19 0.30
C THR A 224 6.16 0.66 1.04
N SER A 225 5.03 0.85 0.34
CA SER A 225 3.74 1.21 0.93
C SER A 225 2.94 0.04 1.52
N LEU A 226 3.20 -1.21 1.14
CA LEU A 226 2.55 -2.39 1.74
C LEU A 226 3.07 -2.69 3.15
N ILE A 227 4.35 -2.42 3.37
CA ILE A 227 5.04 -2.83 4.59
C ILE A 227 4.44 -2.20 5.86
N PRO A 228 4.22 -0.87 5.94
CA PRO A 228 3.61 -0.24 7.10
C PRO A 228 2.21 -0.76 7.38
N VAL A 229 1.43 -0.99 6.31
CA VAL A 229 0.07 -1.51 6.39
C VAL A 229 0.05 -2.88 7.08
N VAL A 230 0.91 -3.80 6.61
CA VAL A 230 1.00 -5.15 7.19
C VAL A 230 1.49 -5.08 8.64
N LEU A 231 2.49 -4.25 8.94
CA LEU A 231 2.98 -4.05 10.31
C LEU A 231 1.86 -3.56 11.24
N ILE A 232 1.06 -2.58 10.81
CA ILE A 232 -0.05 -2.01 11.58
C ILE A 232 -1.13 -3.07 11.79
N LEU A 233 -1.60 -3.72 10.72
CA LEU A 233 -2.66 -4.74 10.79
C LEU A 233 -2.28 -5.91 11.68
N MET A 234 -1.05 -6.40 11.58
CA MET A 234 -0.56 -7.49 12.42
C MET A 234 -0.40 -7.06 13.88
N THR A 235 -0.01 -5.81 14.14
CA THR A 235 0.04 -5.25 15.50
C THR A 235 -1.36 -5.18 16.12
N ILE A 236 -2.36 -4.73 15.35
CA ILE A 236 -3.77 -4.72 15.79
C ILE A 236 -4.24 -6.15 16.08
N THR A 237 -3.98 -7.08 15.17
CA THR A 237 -4.37 -8.49 15.28
C THR A 237 -3.75 -9.15 16.52
N GLY A 238 -2.52 -8.75 16.88
CA GLY A 238 -1.87 -9.21 18.10
C GLY A 238 -2.59 -8.80 19.40
N GLY A 239 -3.31 -7.69 19.40
CA GLY A 239 -4.12 -7.24 20.54
C GLY A 239 -5.51 -7.84 20.61
N VAL A 240 -6.03 -8.41 19.50
CA VAL A 240 -7.42 -8.90 19.41
C VAL A 240 -7.71 -10.03 20.39
N TYR A 241 -6.92 -11.11 20.36
CA TYR A 241 -7.12 -12.26 21.24
C TYR A 241 -6.99 -11.91 22.73
N PRO A 242 -5.91 -11.21 23.15
CA PRO A 242 -5.79 -10.71 24.53
C PRO A 242 -6.98 -9.85 24.96
N ALA A 243 -7.45 -8.93 24.11
CA ALA A 243 -8.56 -8.05 24.46
C ALA A 243 -9.86 -8.84 24.66
N ILE A 244 -10.15 -9.82 23.79
CA ILE A 244 -11.32 -10.69 23.92
C ILE A 244 -11.26 -11.51 25.20
N ASP A 245 -10.13 -12.19 25.47
CA ASP A 245 -10.01 -13.09 26.62
C ASP A 245 -10.11 -12.33 27.95
N LEU A 246 -9.42 -11.18 28.06
CA LEU A 246 -9.41 -10.37 29.28
C LEU A 246 -10.73 -9.65 29.58
N THR A 247 -11.69 -9.62 28.65
CA THR A 247 -12.96 -8.90 28.83
C THR A 247 -14.15 -9.86 28.70
N ALA A 248 -14.55 -10.15 27.48
CA ALA A 248 -15.67 -11.03 27.18
C ALA A 248 -15.40 -12.47 27.63
N GLY A 249 -14.15 -12.94 27.54
CA GLY A 249 -13.75 -14.26 28.04
C GLY A 249 -13.90 -14.39 29.55
N GLU A 250 -13.39 -13.41 30.32
CA GLU A 250 -13.59 -13.35 31.76
C GLU A 250 -15.06 -13.22 32.16
N ARG A 251 -15.86 -12.50 31.37
CA ARG A 251 -17.31 -12.37 31.57
C ARG A 251 -18.05 -13.68 31.30
N GLU A 252 -17.74 -14.36 30.21
CA GLU A 252 -18.30 -15.67 29.86
C GLU A 252 -18.04 -16.72 30.95
N ARG A 253 -16.88 -16.63 31.62
CA ARG A 253 -16.50 -17.50 32.75
C ARG A 253 -17.13 -17.08 34.09
N GLY A 254 -17.89 -15.98 34.15
CA GLY A 254 -18.44 -15.41 35.40
C GLY A 254 -17.41 -14.76 36.32
N THR A 255 -16.14 -14.66 35.89
CA THR A 255 -15.04 -14.14 36.72
C THR A 255 -15.02 -12.62 36.80
N MET A 256 -15.56 -11.93 35.80
CA MET A 256 -15.60 -10.47 35.76
C MET A 256 -16.48 -9.87 36.86
N GLU A 257 -17.58 -10.52 37.23
CA GLU A 257 -18.51 -10.09 38.29
C GLU A 257 -17.86 -10.22 39.67
N MET A 258 -17.12 -11.30 39.89
CA MET A 258 -16.30 -11.50 41.10
C MET A 258 -15.18 -10.45 41.20
N LEU A 259 -14.54 -10.10 40.08
CA LEU A 259 -13.49 -9.09 40.03
C LEU A 259 -14.03 -7.67 40.32
N ILE A 260 -15.20 -7.32 39.79
CA ILE A 260 -15.82 -6.00 40.01
C ILE A 260 -16.36 -5.84 41.44
N SER A 261 -16.75 -6.93 42.10
CA SER A 261 -17.18 -6.94 43.50
C SER A 261 -16.02 -7.00 44.50
N SER A 262 -14.81 -7.32 44.05
CA SER A 262 -13.60 -7.24 44.88
C SER A 262 -13.30 -5.79 45.29
N PRO A 263 -12.63 -5.55 46.44
CA PRO A 263 -12.31 -4.21 46.94
C PRO A 263 -11.14 -3.56 46.15
N VAL A 264 -11.23 -3.55 44.82
CA VAL A 264 -10.25 -2.99 43.88
C VAL A 264 -10.92 -1.89 43.05
N PRO A 265 -10.32 -0.70 42.93
CA PRO A 265 -10.85 0.35 42.07
C PRO A 265 -10.98 -0.11 40.62
N ARG A 266 -12.16 0.10 40.00
CA ARG A 266 -12.43 -0.29 38.60
C ARG A 266 -11.40 0.26 37.61
N MET A 267 -10.92 1.49 37.85
CA MET A 267 -9.90 2.14 37.02
C MET A 267 -8.55 1.42 37.07
N ASP A 268 -8.19 0.85 38.22
CA ASP A 268 -6.93 0.10 38.35
C ASP A 268 -7.01 -1.23 37.60
N LEU A 269 -8.18 -1.87 37.62
CA LEU A 269 -8.45 -3.11 36.90
C LEU A 269 -8.48 -2.91 35.39
N LEU A 270 -9.17 -1.86 34.91
CA LEU A 270 -9.14 -1.51 33.49
C LEU A 270 -7.73 -1.15 33.03
N PHE A 271 -7.01 -0.35 33.82
CA PHE A 271 -5.63 0.03 33.48
C PHE A 271 -4.71 -1.18 33.39
N SER A 272 -4.84 -2.16 34.30
CA SER A 272 -4.05 -3.39 34.19
C SER A 272 -4.35 -4.19 32.92
N LYS A 273 -5.62 -4.27 32.52
CA LYS A 273 -6.04 -4.93 31.27
C LYS A 273 -5.52 -4.20 30.05
N PHE A 274 -5.64 -2.87 30.03
CA PHE A 274 -5.10 -2.03 28.97
C PHE A 274 -3.60 -2.24 28.79
N VAL A 275 -2.81 -2.16 29.86
CA VAL A 275 -1.37 -2.35 29.79
C VAL A 275 -1.01 -3.77 29.35
N ALA A 276 -1.74 -4.80 29.81
CA ALA A 276 -1.51 -6.18 29.38
C ALA A 276 -1.75 -6.37 27.87
N VAL A 277 -2.85 -5.82 27.33
CA VAL A 277 -3.14 -5.88 25.89
C VAL A 277 -2.09 -5.10 25.09
N VAL A 278 -1.71 -3.90 25.54
CA VAL A 278 -0.65 -3.08 24.89
C VAL A 278 0.67 -3.83 24.88
N LEU A 279 1.08 -4.43 26.00
CA LEU A 279 2.34 -5.16 26.10
C LEU A 279 2.39 -6.31 25.10
N ILE A 280 1.30 -7.06 24.94
CA ILE A 280 1.24 -8.15 23.98
C ILE A 280 1.21 -7.64 22.55
N ALA A 281 0.46 -6.58 22.26
CA ALA A 281 0.47 -5.95 20.93
C ALA A 281 1.87 -5.43 20.56
N VAL A 282 2.61 -4.84 21.51
CA VAL A 282 4.01 -4.40 21.30
C VAL A 282 4.95 -5.59 21.12
N MET A 283 4.79 -6.67 21.88
CA MET A 283 5.56 -7.91 21.63
C MET A 283 5.33 -8.42 20.21
N THR A 284 4.08 -8.42 19.74
CA THR A 284 3.75 -8.77 18.36
C THR A 284 4.38 -7.80 17.36
N ALA A 285 4.38 -6.50 17.64
CA ALA A 285 5.04 -5.50 16.79
C ALA A 285 6.55 -5.74 16.67
N VAL A 286 7.22 -6.12 17.76
CA VAL A 286 8.65 -6.50 17.76
C VAL A 286 8.88 -7.73 16.90
N VAL A 287 8.07 -8.77 17.06
CA VAL A 287 8.16 -9.99 16.24
C VAL A 287 7.86 -9.68 14.77
N ASN A 288 6.88 -8.82 14.48
CA ASN A 288 6.52 -8.37 13.13
C ASN A 288 7.71 -7.68 12.46
N MET A 289 8.30 -6.69 13.14
CA MET A 289 9.41 -5.92 12.60
C MET A 289 10.65 -6.80 12.41
N ALA A 290 10.95 -7.69 13.37
CA ALA A 290 12.04 -8.65 13.23
C ALA A 290 11.80 -9.59 12.03
N SER A 291 10.60 -10.15 11.89
CA SER A 291 10.23 -11.05 10.79
C SER A 291 10.33 -10.36 9.43
N MET A 292 9.89 -9.11 9.35
CA MET A 292 10.04 -8.28 8.15
C MET A 292 11.52 -8.07 7.79
N VAL A 293 12.36 -7.65 8.74
CA VAL A 293 13.79 -7.40 8.50
C VAL A 293 14.49 -8.67 8.04
N VAL A 294 14.27 -9.79 8.74
CA VAL A 294 14.83 -11.09 8.35
C VAL A 294 14.37 -11.50 6.95
N THR A 295 13.08 -11.34 6.64
CA THR A 295 12.54 -11.69 5.32
C THR A 295 13.17 -10.83 4.22
N LEU A 296 13.27 -9.52 4.40
CA LEU A 296 13.86 -8.60 3.41
C LEU A 296 15.34 -8.90 3.15
N MET A 297 16.09 -9.30 4.19
CA MET A 297 17.48 -9.72 4.07
C MET A 297 17.59 -11.07 3.35
N ALA A 298 16.76 -12.04 3.72
CA ALA A 298 16.79 -13.40 3.16
C ALA A 298 16.32 -13.44 1.69
N SER A 299 15.31 -12.64 1.33
CA SER A 299 14.74 -12.62 -0.02
C SER A 299 15.50 -11.74 -1.00
N GLY A 300 16.46 -10.94 -0.52
CA GLY A 300 17.17 -9.93 -1.33
C GLY A 300 16.29 -8.74 -1.76
N LEU A 301 15.01 -8.72 -1.36
CA LEU A 301 14.06 -7.70 -1.76
C LEU A 301 14.40 -6.31 -1.22
N GLY A 302 15.12 -6.25 -0.08
CA GLY A 302 15.61 -4.99 0.46
C GLY A 302 16.49 -4.21 -0.53
N LYS A 303 17.34 -4.91 -1.30
CA LYS A 303 18.18 -4.28 -2.32
C LYS A 303 17.38 -3.78 -3.52
N ILE A 304 16.29 -4.47 -3.87
CA ILE A 304 15.42 -4.07 -4.99
C ILE A 304 14.61 -2.82 -4.61
N LEU A 305 14.11 -2.76 -3.37
CA LEU A 305 13.22 -1.69 -2.91
C LEU A 305 13.95 -0.41 -2.51
N TRP A 306 15.15 -0.53 -1.93
CA TRP A 306 15.92 0.61 -1.42
C TRP A 306 17.33 0.72 -2.02
N GLY A 307 17.69 -0.05 -3.05
CA GLY A 307 19.01 -0.01 -3.66
C GLY A 307 20.13 -0.47 -2.71
N ASP A 308 21.31 0.12 -2.86
CA ASP A 308 22.46 -0.13 -1.97
C ASP A 308 22.33 0.55 -0.60
N THR A 309 21.37 1.47 -0.44
CA THR A 309 21.06 2.09 0.84
C THR A 309 20.42 1.06 1.78
N ARG A 310 21.19 0.64 2.78
CA ARG A 310 20.71 -0.25 3.85
C ARG A 310 19.66 0.49 4.69
N PHE A 311 18.71 -0.27 5.25
CA PHE A 311 17.76 0.23 6.25
C PHE A 311 18.50 0.92 7.40
N SER A 312 18.19 2.20 7.63
CA SER A 312 18.73 2.93 8.77
C SER A 312 18.11 2.39 10.05
N VAL A 313 18.94 2.13 11.07
CA VAL A 313 18.49 1.74 12.41
C VAL A 313 17.54 2.80 12.98
N MET A 314 17.75 4.07 12.65
CA MET A 314 16.88 5.17 13.06
C MET A 314 15.45 4.99 12.52
N THR A 315 15.30 4.65 11.24
CA THR A 315 13.99 4.42 10.61
C THR A 315 13.26 3.25 11.27
N LEU A 316 13.97 2.18 11.67
CA LEU A 316 13.37 1.08 12.43
C LEU A 316 12.88 1.52 13.81
N VAL A 317 13.62 2.39 14.49
CA VAL A 317 13.21 2.95 15.79
C VAL A 317 11.98 3.85 15.63
N GLU A 318 11.94 4.69 14.60
CA GLU A 318 10.79 5.57 14.31
C GLU A 318 9.53 4.75 13.97
N VAL A 319 9.67 3.73 13.11
CA VAL A 319 8.57 2.80 12.77
C VAL A 319 8.12 2.05 14.02
N MET A 320 9.02 1.56 14.86
CA MET A 320 8.66 0.93 16.14
C MET A 320 7.91 1.90 17.06
N GLY A 321 8.34 3.16 17.14
CA GLY A 321 7.65 4.20 17.89
C GLY A 321 6.21 4.41 17.41
N LEU A 322 6.00 4.42 16.09
CA LEU A 322 4.65 4.46 15.50
C LEU A 322 3.82 3.22 15.83
N LEU A 323 4.42 2.03 15.80
CA LEU A 323 3.71 0.79 16.14
C LEU A 323 3.31 0.74 17.61
N VAL A 324 4.14 1.25 18.52
CA VAL A 324 3.81 1.38 19.94
C VAL A 324 2.63 2.35 20.13
N LEU A 325 2.66 3.51 19.47
CA LEU A 325 1.58 4.48 19.54
C LEU A 325 0.27 3.90 18.98
N ASN A 326 0.34 3.19 17.86
CA ASN A 326 -0.78 2.48 17.26
C ASN A 326 -1.32 1.38 18.20
N ALA A 327 -0.44 0.62 18.85
CA ALA A 327 -0.81 -0.43 19.80
C ALA A 327 -1.58 0.17 20.99
N CYS A 328 -1.17 1.32 21.52
CA CYS A 328 -1.89 2.04 22.56
C CYS A 328 -3.29 2.45 22.10
N PHE A 329 -3.41 3.09 20.94
CA PHE A 329 -4.70 3.50 20.38
C PHE A 329 -5.64 2.30 20.17
N PHE A 330 -5.17 1.26 19.47
CA PHE A 330 -6.02 0.10 19.16
C PHE A 330 -6.36 -0.73 20.39
N SER A 331 -5.46 -0.91 21.35
CA SER A 331 -5.78 -1.64 22.57
C SER A 331 -6.93 -0.99 23.35
N ALA A 332 -7.00 0.34 23.36
CA ALA A 332 -8.10 1.07 23.97
C ALA A 332 -9.42 0.87 23.21
N VAL A 333 -9.39 0.94 21.88
CA VAL A 333 -10.55 0.69 21.01
C VAL A 333 -11.05 -0.75 21.19
N LEU A 334 -10.14 -1.74 21.15
CA LEU A 334 -10.45 -3.16 21.33
C LEU A 334 -11.09 -3.42 22.69
N LEU A 335 -10.52 -2.90 23.79
CA LEU A 335 -11.10 -3.05 25.13
C LEU A 335 -12.47 -2.39 25.25
N SER A 336 -12.67 -1.22 24.62
CA SER A 336 -13.96 -0.56 24.56
C SER A 336 -15.02 -1.45 23.89
N LEU A 337 -14.75 -1.96 22.69
CA LEU A 337 -15.68 -2.79 21.92
C LEU A 337 -15.97 -4.12 22.61
N THR A 338 -14.93 -4.80 23.10
CA THR A 338 -15.06 -6.11 23.76
C THR A 338 -15.73 -6.02 25.13
N SER A 339 -15.70 -4.86 25.79
CA SER A 339 -16.41 -4.64 27.06
C SER A 339 -17.93 -4.76 26.95
N PHE A 340 -18.51 -4.62 25.75
CA PHE A 340 -19.95 -4.80 25.52
C PHE A 340 -20.37 -6.26 25.29
N ALA A 341 -19.43 -7.12 24.91
CA ALA A 341 -19.74 -8.50 24.56
C ALA A 341 -19.97 -9.37 25.81
N ARG A 342 -20.89 -10.31 25.71
CA ARG A 342 -21.20 -11.29 26.76
C ARG A 342 -20.44 -12.60 26.58
N SER A 343 -20.01 -12.90 25.35
CA SER A 343 -19.26 -14.11 25.00
C SER A 343 -18.08 -13.82 24.10
N PHE A 344 -17.13 -14.75 24.05
CA PHE A 344 -15.99 -14.73 23.14
C PHE A 344 -16.43 -14.56 21.68
N LYS A 345 -17.51 -15.24 21.27
CA LYS A 345 -18.05 -15.19 19.90
C LYS A 345 -18.64 -13.83 19.57
N GLU A 346 -19.37 -13.20 20.51
CA GLU A 346 -19.91 -11.84 20.31
C GLU A 346 -18.79 -10.80 20.21
N ALA A 347 -17.79 -10.90 21.07
CA ALA A 347 -16.62 -10.02 21.03
C ALA A 347 -15.90 -10.14 19.69
N GLN A 348 -15.68 -11.37 19.22
CA GLN A 348 -15.09 -11.62 17.91
C GLN A 348 -15.93 -11.01 16.79
N ALA A 349 -17.27 -11.14 16.84
CA ALA A 349 -18.17 -10.56 15.86
C ALA A 349 -18.10 -9.02 15.82
N TYR A 350 -18.00 -8.35 16.98
CA TYR A 350 -17.85 -6.89 17.05
C TYR A 350 -16.51 -6.40 16.49
N LEU A 351 -15.47 -7.22 16.57
CA LEU A 351 -14.15 -6.86 16.06
C LEU A 351 -14.01 -7.07 14.54
N ILE A 352 -14.78 -7.95 13.91
CA ILE A 352 -14.70 -8.18 12.44
C ILE A 352 -14.91 -6.88 11.64
N PRO A 353 -15.97 -6.07 11.86
CA PRO A 353 -16.15 -4.80 11.15
C PRO A 353 -15.01 -3.81 11.41
N LEU A 354 -14.49 -3.76 12.64
CA LEU A 354 -13.34 -2.93 12.97
C LEU A 354 -12.10 -3.35 12.14
N MET A 355 -11.86 -4.66 12.02
CA MET A 355 -10.76 -5.19 11.21
C MET A 355 -10.95 -4.87 9.72
N MET A 356 -12.18 -4.93 9.20
CA MET A 356 -12.48 -4.52 7.82
C MET A 356 -12.22 -3.04 7.58
N ILE A 357 -12.68 -2.17 8.49
CA ILE A 357 -12.39 -0.72 8.43
C ILE A 357 -10.87 -0.49 8.51
N SER A 358 -10.15 -1.29 9.29
CA SER A 358 -8.70 -1.18 9.44
C SER A 358 -7.91 -1.47 8.15
N LEU A 359 -8.50 -2.17 7.18
CA LEU A 359 -7.88 -2.47 5.88
C LEU A 359 -7.91 -1.28 4.90
N ALA A 360 -8.84 -0.33 5.08
CA ALA A 360 -9.00 0.82 4.18
C ALA A 360 -7.71 1.66 3.98
N PRO A 361 -6.95 2.02 5.04
CA PRO A 361 -5.64 2.65 4.86
C PRO A 361 -4.65 1.82 4.10
N GLY A 362 -4.79 0.49 4.18
CA GLY A 362 -4.00 -0.42 3.41
C GLY A 362 -4.15 -0.15 1.93
N MET A 363 -5.41 -0.14 1.47
CA MET A 363 -5.73 0.13 0.07
C MET A 363 -5.33 1.55 -0.35
N MET A 364 -5.54 2.54 0.52
CA MET A 364 -5.22 3.94 0.20
C MET A 364 -3.72 4.23 0.17
N SER A 365 -2.93 3.59 1.03
CA SER A 365 -1.45 3.72 1.03
C SER A 365 -0.83 3.21 -0.27
N LEU A 366 -1.49 2.23 -0.90
CA LEU A 366 -1.07 1.61 -2.18
C LEU A 366 -1.39 2.46 -3.40
N MET A 367 -2.31 3.43 -3.27
CA MET A 367 -2.67 4.31 -4.37
C MET A 367 -1.55 5.33 -4.62
N PRO A 368 -0.99 5.37 -5.85
CA PRO A 368 0.03 6.35 -6.19
C PRO A 368 -0.56 7.77 -6.12
N GLY A 369 0.24 8.73 -5.65
CA GLY A 369 -0.12 10.15 -5.60
C GLY A 369 -0.84 10.61 -4.33
N ILE A 370 -1.24 9.71 -3.42
CA ILE A 370 -1.82 10.11 -2.14
C ILE A 370 -0.72 10.58 -1.19
N LYS A 371 -0.71 11.87 -0.87
CA LYS A 371 0.20 12.49 0.09
C LYS A 371 -0.42 12.59 1.48
N LEU A 372 0.42 12.61 2.52
CA LEU A 372 0.00 12.83 3.90
C LEU A 372 -0.29 14.33 4.13
N GLU A 373 -1.45 14.79 3.66
CA GLU A 373 -1.86 16.20 3.73
C GLU A 373 -3.33 16.38 4.16
N GLY A 374 -3.66 17.54 4.72
CA GLY A 374 -5.04 17.93 5.05
C GLY A 374 -5.71 17.01 6.07
N TRP A 375 -6.89 16.50 5.74
CA TRP A 375 -7.68 15.64 6.63
C TRP A 375 -7.03 14.27 6.90
N LEU A 376 -6.13 13.82 6.04
CA LEU A 376 -5.41 12.54 6.21
C LEU A 376 -4.44 12.55 7.39
N LEU A 377 -4.06 13.73 7.90
CA LEU A 377 -3.24 13.89 9.11
C LEU A 377 -4.00 13.52 10.39
N ILE A 378 -5.32 13.70 10.38
CA ILE A 378 -6.20 13.62 11.56
C ILE A 378 -7.16 12.43 11.54
N VAL A 379 -7.11 11.56 10.54
CA VAL A 379 -7.89 10.31 10.58
C VAL A 379 -6.99 9.22 11.14
N PRO A 380 -7.26 8.69 12.36
CA PRO A 380 -6.49 7.61 12.93
C PRO A 380 -6.41 6.42 11.99
N LEU A 381 -5.34 5.64 12.10
CA LEU A 381 -5.05 4.48 11.24
C LEU A 381 -4.71 4.85 9.78
N MET A 382 -5.38 5.83 9.16
CA MET A 382 -4.95 6.44 7.89
C MET A 382 -3.63 7.19 8.04
N ASN A 383 -3.58 8.07 9.03
CA ASN A 383 -2.43 8.92 9.33
C ASN A 383 -1.16 8.12 9.67
N ILE A 384 -1.28 7.06 10.47
CA ILE A 384 -0.16 6.18 10.87
C ILE A 384 0.32 5.34 9.68
N SER A 385 -0.58 4.83 8.84
CA SER A 385 -0.24 4.04 7.65
C SER A 385 0.56 4.88 6.65
N LEU A 386 0.07 6.09 6.35
CA LEU A 386 0.72 7.01 5.43
C LEU A 386 2.04 7.55 6.00
N LEU A 387 2.09 7.93 7.28
CA LEU A 387 3.35 8.35 7.92
C LEU A 387 4.38 7.22 7.96
N GLY A 388 3.95 5.98 8.23
CA GLY A 388 4.81 4.80 8.17
C GLY A 388 5.39 4.58 6.77
N ARG A 389 4.59 4.78 5.72
CA ARG A 389 5.07 4.73 4.33
C ARG A 389 6.09 5.82 4.06
N ASP A 390 5.80 7.05 4.46
CA ASP A 390 6.66 8.21 4.19
C ASP A 390 8.00 8.11 4.98
N LEU A 391 7.99 7.51 6.18
CA LEU A 391 9.20 7.12 6.94
C LEU A 391 10.06 6.12 6.20
N LEU A 392 9.46 5.05 5.68
CA LEU A 392 10.19 4.04 4.92
C LEU A 392 10.72 4.56 3.57
N GLN A 393 10.10 5.60 3.01
CA GLN A 393 10.53 6.25 1.78
C GLN A 393 11.54 7.39 2.02
N GLY A 394 11.78 7.79 3.28
CA GLY A 394 12.65 8.92 3.61
C GLY A 394 12.10 10.27 3.12
N MET A 395 10.77 10.40 3.02
CA MET A 395 10.06 11.61 2.56
C MET A 395 9.23 12.24 3.67
N VAL A 396 9.71 12.17 4.91
CA VAL A 396 8.97 12.64 6.08
C VAL A 396 9.04 14.16 6.17
N ASP A 397 7.88 14.80 6.24
CA ASP A 397 7.75 16.15 6.77
C ASP A 397 7.66 16.10 8.31
N PRO A 398 8.62 16.68 9.05
CA PRO A 398 8.57 16.73 10.50
C PRO A 398 7.30 17.41 11.05
N GLY A 399 6.76 18.40 10.34
CA GLY A 399 5.52 19.08 10.72
C GLY A 399 4.33 18.14 10.72
N ALA A 400 4.09 17.47 9.58
CA ALA A 400 3.09 16.42 9.46
C ALA A 400 3.27 15.31 10.51
N ALA A 401 4.50 14.84 10.74
CA ALA A 401 4.78 13.78 11.71
C ALA A 401 4.34 14.15 13.14
N ILE A 402 4.63 15.38 13.58
CA ILE A 402 4.22 15.87 14.91
C ILE A 402 2.70 15.90 15.04
N VAL A 403 1.99 16.37 14.00
CA VAL A 403 0.52 16.42 13.99
C VAL A 403 -0.06 15.00 14.09
N VAL A 404 0.44 14.07 13.29
CA VAL A 404 -0.02 12.66 13.30
C VAL A 404 0.21 12.00 14.66
N VAL A 405 1.40 12.15 15.23
CA VAL A 405 1.74 11.57 16.54
C VAL A 405 0.86 12.18 17.64
N SER A 406 0.70 13.49 17.65
CA SER A 406 -0.10 14.21 18.66
C SER A 406 -1.58 13.84 18.56
N PHE A 407 -2.13 13.81 17.34
CA PHE A 407 -3.54 13.49 17.12
C PHE A 407 -3.84 12.02 17.45
N THR A 408 -2.93 11.12 17.13
CA THR A 408 -3.07 9.69 17.48
C THR A 408 -3.00 9.50 19.00
N ALA A 409 -2.08 10.18 19.70
CA ALA A 409 -2.02 10.15 21.15
C ALA A 409 -3.32 10.69 21.80
N LEU A 410 -3.86 11.78 21.26
CA LEU A 410 -5.15 12.33 21.70
C LEU A 410 -6.30 11.34 21.47
N SER A 411 -6.32 10.69 20.31
CA SER A 411 -7.31 9.66 19.97
C SER A 411 -7.20 8.44 20.88
N ALA A 412 -5.98 8.04 21.26
CA ALA A 412 -5.75 6.97 22.23
C ALA A 412 -6.29 7.34 23.60
N PHE A 413 -6.01 8.57 24.07
CA PHE A 413 -6.55 9.06 25.33
C PHE A 413 -8.09 9.10 25.33
N ALA A 414 -8.70 9.59 24.25
CA ALA A 414 -10.14 9.60 24.08
C ALA A 414 -10.74 8.18 24.10
N ALA A 415 -10.11 7.23 23.41
CA ALA A 415 -10.53 5.83 23.40
C ALA A 415 -10.41 5.17 24.78
N ILE A 416 -9.34 5.44 25.55
CA ILE A 416 -9.17 4.94 26.92
C ILE A 416 -10.25 5.53 27.85
N SER A 417 -10.52 6.84 27.73
CA SER A 417 -11.58 7.49 28.49
C SER A 417 -12.96 6.88 28.18
N LEU A 418 -13.21 6.56 26.91
CA LEU A 418 -14.43 5.88 26.51
C LEU A 418 -14.49 4.45 27.07
N ALA A 419 -13.40 3.67 26.97
CA ALA A 419 -13.31 2.34 27.60
C ALA A 419 -13.58 2.40 29.12
N ALA A 420 -13.06 3.41 29.82
CA ALA A 420 -13.29 3.63 31.24
C ALA A 420 -14.75 3.90 31.61
N ARG A 421 -15.49 4.61 30.76
CA ARG A 421 -16.93 4.86 30.96
C ARG A 421 -17.77 3.61 30.73
N LEU A 422 -17.37 2.77 29.78
CA LEU A 422 -18.10 1.54 29.44
C LEU A 422 -17.81 0.41 30.42
N PHE A 423 -16.60 0.36 30.96
CA PHE A 423 -16.15 -0.67 31.87
C PHE A 423 -16.88 -0.57 33.23
N GLY A 424 -17.89 -1.42 33.41
CA GLY A 424 -18.68 -1.51 34.65
C GLY A 424 -19.96 -0.66 34.69
N GLY A 425 -20.43 -0.13 33.56
CA GLY A 425 -21.75 0.52 33.45
C GLY A 425 -22.91 -0.47 33.32
N GLU A 426 -24.08 -0.12 33.88
CA GLU A 426 -25.30 -0.97 33.88
C GLU A 426 -25.88 -1.23 32.48
N ALA A 427 -25.55 -0.39 31.49
CA ALA A 427 -25.94 -0.61 30.09
C ALA A 427 -25.37 -1.92 29.50
N VAL A 428 -24.32 -2.48 30.10
CA VAL A 428 -23.72 -3.77 29.74
C VAL A 428 -24.52 -4.96 30.30
N LEU A 429 -25.28 -4.78 31.40
CA LEU A 429 -26.17 -5.82 31.94
C LEU A 429 -27.47 -5.96 31.12
N TYR A 430 -27.99 -4.85 30.58
CA TYR A 430 -29.27 -4.79 29.86
C TYR A 430 -29.15 -4.74 28.33
N GLY A 431 -28.07 -5.27 27.75
CA GLY A 431 -28.02 -5.50 26.30
C GLY A 431 -29.11 -6.49 25.91
N SER A 432 -30.26 -6.00 25.45
CA SER A 432 -31.42 -6.80 25.05
C SER A 432 -30.99 -7.91 24.10
N SER A 433 -31.37 -9.15 24.41
CA SER A 433 -31.14 -10.34 23.61
C SER A 433 -31.93 -10.28 22.30
N ILE A 434 -31.52 -9.45 21.36
CA ILE A 434 -32.09 -9.48 20.02
C ILE A 434 -31.41 -10.64 19.30
N GLY A 435 -32.01 -11.83 19.37
CA GLY A 435 -31.58 -12.94 18.55
C GLY A 435 -31.75 -12.60 17.06
N TRP A 436 -30.89 -13.13 16.19
CA TRP A 436 -30.99 -12.93 14.73
C TRP A 436 -32.39 -13.24 14.17
N GLY A 437 -33.13 -14.16 14.80
CA GLY A 437 -34.51 -14.49 14.45
C GLY A 437 -35.53 -13.38 14.77
N GLU A 438 -35.26 -12.49 15.72
CA GLU A 438 -36.15 -11.36 16.06
C GLU A 438 -36.08 -10.24 15.02
N PHE A 439 -34.98 -10.11 14.27
CA PHE A 439 -34.87 -9.16 13.16
C PHE A 439 -35.75 -9.55 11.95
N LEU A 440 -36.01 -10.84 11.78
CA LEU A 440 -36.86 -11.39 10.71
C LEU A 440 -38.31 -11.60 11.16
N GLN A 441 -38.61 -11.47 12.45
CA GLN A 441 -39.96 -11.60 12.96
C GLN A 441 -40.77 -10.34 12.65
N ARG A 442 -41.95 -10.54 12.07
CA ARG A 442 -42.88 -9.45 11.80
C ARG A 442 -43.26 -8.79 13.14
N PRO A 443 -43.10 -7.46 13.29
CA PRO A 443 -43.40 -6.79 14.55
C PRO A 443 -44.87 -6.98 14.90
N LYS A 444 -45.14 -7.51 16.10
CA LYS A 444 -46.52 -7.80 16.59
C LYS A 444 -47.36 -6.54 16.87
N ARG A 445 -46.75 -5.36 16.89
CA ARG A 445 -47.41 -4.05 17.03
C ARG A 445 -46.89 -3.11 15.97
N GLU A 446 -47.81 -2.41 15.31
CA GLU A 446 -47.45 -1.30 14.43
C GLU A 446 -46.75 -0.22 15.26
N ARG A 447 -45.56 0.19 14.82
CA ARG A 447 -44.77 1.26 15.43
C ARG A 447 -44.72 2.40 14.43
N THR A 448 -44.97 3.61 14.90
CA THR A 448 -44.97 4.85 14.08
C THR A 448 -43.55 5.32 13.69
N ALA A 449 -42.51 4.72 14.26
CA ALA A 449 -41.12 5.01 13.94
C ALA A 449 -40.29 3.71 13.86
N ALA A 450 -39.31 3.69 12.94
CA ALA A 450 -38.36 2.60 12.82
C ALA A 450 -37.51 2.50 14.10
N THR A 451 -37.25 1.28 14.56
CA THR A 451 -36.31 1.06 15.66
C THR A 451 -34.90 1.37 15.19
N MET A 452 -34.03 1.84 16.11
CA MET A 452 -32.62 2.09 15.81
C MET A 452 -31.93 0.85 15.22
N SER A 453 -32.31 -0.35 15.67
CA SER A 453 -31.82 -1.63 15.12
C SER A 453 -32.34 -1.92 13.71
N ALA A 454 -33.62 -1.67 13.42
CA ALA A 454 -34.16 -1.80 12.07
C ALA A 454 -33.54 -0.79 11.09
N ALA A 455 -33.32 0.45 11.53
CA ALA A 455 -32.65 1.49 10.74
C ALA A 455 -31.18 1.15 10.46
N LEU A 456 -30.48 0.56 11.44
CA LEU A 456 -29.11 0.08 11.24
C LEU A 456 -29.05 -1.14 10.31
N LEU A 457 -30.03 -2.04 10.39
CA LEU A 457 -30.10 -3.21 9.52
C LEU A 457 -30.42 -2.81 8.08
N THR A 458 -31.36 -1.88 7.86
CA THR A 458 -31.62 -1.34 6.53
C THR A 458 -30.38 -0.65 5.97
N LEU A 459 -29.69 0.18 6.76
CA LEU A 459 -28.45 0.83 6.35
C LEU A 459 -27.33 -0.18 6.04
N ALA A 460 -27.21 -1.26 6.83
CA ALA A 460 -26.25 -2.33 6.59
C ALA A 460 -26.56 -3.15 5.34
N MET A 461 -27.83 -3.31 4.96
CA MET A 461 -28.27 -4.01 3.75
C MET A 461 -28.18 -3.16 2.49
N LEU A 462 -28.31 -1.83 2.62
CA LEU A 462 -28.23 -0.89 1.49
C LEU A 462 -26.87 -0.95 0.80
N PHE A 463 -25.77 -1.01 1.56
CA PHE A 463 -24.43 -1.02 0.96
C PHE A 463 -24.16 -2.24 0.08
N PRO A 464 -24.38 -3.50 0.53
CA PRO A 464 -24.28 -4.68 -0.33
C PRO A 464 -25.22 -4.64 -1.53
N LEU A 465 -26.48 -4.23 -1.34
CA LEU A 465 -27.45 -4.13 -2.43
C LEU A 465 -27.02 -3.12 -3.50
N GLN A 466 -26.49 -1.97 -3.08
CA GLN A 466 -25.98 -0.95 -3.98
C GLN A 466 -24.68 -1.38 -4.66
N PHE A 467 -23.79 -2.05 -3.94
CA PHE A 467 -22.58 -2.61 -4.53
C PHE A 467 -22.91 -3.64 -5.61
N VAL A 468 -23.83 -4.56 -5.33
CA VAL A 468 -24.27 -5.58 -6.28
C VAL A 468 -25.01 -4.97 -7.47
N SER A 469 -25.92 -4.02 -7.24
CA SER A 469 -26.67 -3.37 -8.32
C SER A 469 -25.74 -2.59 -9.27
N VAL A 470 -24.79 -1.82 -8.72
CA VAL A 470 -23.80 -1.07 -9.50
C VAL A 470 -22.90 -2.01 -10.31
N ASN A 471 -22.44 -3.12 -9.73
CA ASN A 471 -21.57 -4.07 -10.43
C ASN A 471 -22.31 -4.93 -11.47
N LEU A 472 -23.56 -5.30 -11.23
CA LEU A 472 -24.41 -5.97 -12.23
C LEU A 472 -24.70 -5.05 -13.41
N LEU A 473 -25.09 -3.79 -13.15
CA LEU A 473 -25.24 -2.76 -14.18
C LEU A 473 -23.95 -2.54 -14.95
N ALA A 474 -22.80 -2.75 -14.29
CA ALA A 474 -21.51 -2.58 -14.92
C ALA A 474 -21.15 -3.67 -15.94
N GLN A 475 -21.73 -4.86 -15.81
CA GLN A 475 -21.51 -5.99 -16.71
C GLN A 475 -22.40 -5.93 -17.97
N ILE A 476 -23.45 -5.10 -17.97
CA ILE A 476 -24.34 -4.94 -19.12
C ILE A 476 -23.65 -4.01 -20.14
N GLY A 477 -22.90 -4.61 -21.08
CA GLY A 477 -22.08 -3.89 -22.08
C GLY A 477 -22.84 -3.13 -23.17
N ALA A 478 -24.18 -3.11 -23.15
CA ALA A 478 -25.01 -2.58 -24.23
C ALA A 478 -25.49 -1.12 -24.03
N ILE A 479 -25.05 -0.43 -22.97
CA ILE A 479 -25.61 0.87 -22.56
C ILE A 479 -24.54 1.97 -22.70
N SER A 480 -24.92 3.10 -23.32
CA SER A 480 -24.07 4.30 -23.39
C SER A 480 -23.73 4.84 -22.00
N LEU A 481 -22.56 5.49 -21.85
CA LEU A 481 -22.06 5.98 -20.56
C LEU A 481 -23.08 6.85 -19.82
N GLY A 482 -23.76 7.75 -20.54
CA GLY A 482 -24.79 8.64 -19.97
C GLY A 482 -26.04 7.89 -19.48
N ALA A 483 -26.52 6.91 -20.24
CA ALA A 483 -27.65 6.08 -19.82
C ALA A 483 -27.30 5.20 -18.62
N ARG A 484 -26.06 4.70 -18.54
CA ARG A 484 -25.57 3.91 -17.41
C ARG A 484 -25.52 4.73 -16.11
N LEU A 485 -25.07 5.98 -16.18
CA LEU A 485 -25.09 6.90 -15.03
C LEU A 485 -26.51 7.22 -14.58
N LEU A 486 -27.44 7.44 -15.51
CA LEU A 486 -28.86 7.64 -15.19
C LEU A 486 -29.48 6.43 -14.49
N VAL A 487 -29.25 5.22 -15.01
CA VAL A 487 -29.78 3.99 -14.41
C VAL A 487 -29.16 3.73 -13.04
N MET A 488 -27.85 4.00 -12.85
CA MET A 488 -27.22 3.94 -11.53
C MET A 488 -27.81 4.95 -10.55
N GLY A 489 -28.11 6.17 -11.01
CA GLY A 489 -28.76 7.20 -10.20
C GLY A 489 -30.19 6.80 -9.78
N ILE A 490 -30.98 6.29 -10.72
CA ILE A 490 -32.34 5.80 -10.47
C ILE A 490 -32.31 4.59 -9.52
N CYS A 491 -31.41 3.63 -9.75
CA CYS A 491 -31.29 2.45 -8.90
C CYS A 491 -30.88 2.82 -7.48
N SER A 492 -29.99 3.80 -7.32
CA SER A 492 -29.64 4.36 -6.02
C SER A 492 -30.84 5.07 -5.36
N MET A 493 -31.59 5.90 -6.09
CA MET A 493 -32.81 6.53 -5.55
C MET A 493 -33.86 5.49 -5.13
N CYS A 494 -34.09 4.45 -5.92
CA CYS A 494 -35.03 3.37 -5.58
C CYS A 494 -34.57 2.53 -4.39
N LEU A 495 -33.27 2.44 -4.13
CA LEU A 495 -32.75 1.77 -2.93
C LEU A 495 -32.92 2.63 -1.67
N PHE A 496 -32.80 3.96 -1.78
CA PHE A 496 -32.89 4.88 -0.64
C PHE A 496 -34.31 5.40 -0.31
N MET A 497 -35.31 5.14 -1.17
CA MET A 497 -36.74 5.38 -0.89
C MET A 497 -37.38 4.14 -0.26
#